data_AF-A0A6A0APM0-F1
#
_entry.id   AF-A0A6A0APM0-F1
#
_cell.length_a   1.000
_cell.length_b   1.000
_cell.length_c   1.000
_cell.angle_alpha   90.00
_cell.angle_beta   90.00
_cell.angle_gamma   90.00
#
_symmetry.space_group_name_H-M   'P 1'
#
loop_
_entity.id
_entity.type
_entity.pdbx_description
1 polymer ?
#
loop_
_entity_poly.entity_id
_entity_poly.type
_entity_poly.pdbx_seq_one_letter_code
_entity_poly.pdbx_strand_id
1 'polypeptide(L)' 'MSPAFIAAEMALFAAQAKEVDVIITTALIPNKPAPKLVLAEHVASMKP' A
#
# COMPACT_ATOMS: atom_id res chain seq x y z
N MET A 1 3.52 -2.34 -14.67
CA MET A 1 2.10 -2.01 -14.40
C MET A 1 1.79 -0.69 -15.06
N SER A 2 0.56 -0.52 -15.55
CA SER A 2 0.14 0.76 -16.10
C SER A 2 -0.03 1.81 -14.99
N PRO A 3 0.10 3.11 -15.28
CA PRO A 3 -0.15 4.16 -14.30
C PRO A 3 -1.57 4.08 -13.70
N ALA A 4 -2.57 3.73 -14.51
CA ALA A 4 -3.95 3.56 -14.07
C ALA A 4 -4.09 2.43 -13.05
N PHE A 5 -3.37 1.32 -13.23
CA PHE A 5 -3.39 0.21 -12.28
C PHE A 5 -2.80 0.63 -10.94
N ILE A 6 -1.64 1.30 -10.96
CA ILE A 6 -0.97 1.78 -9.73
C ILE A 6 -1.89 2.76 -8.99
N ALA A 7 -2.55 3.69 -9.69
CA ALA A 7 -3.47 4.63 -9.05
C ALA A 7 -4.64 3.92 -8.35
N ALA A 8 -5.26 2.94 -9.01
CA ALA A 8 -6.36 2.17 -8.44
C ALA A 8 -5.91 1.32 -7.24
N GLU A 9 -4.73 0.69 -7.34
CA GLU A 9 -4.13 -0.11 -6.28
C GLU A 9 -3.82 0.75 -5.03
N MET A 10 -3.26 1.95 -5.21
CA MET A 10 -3.00 2.87 -4.09
C MET A 10 -4.29 3.34 -3.42
N ALA A 11 -5.33 3.63 -4.19
CA ALA A 11 -6.65 3.99 -3.63
C ALA A 11 -7.26 2.83 -2.81
N LEU A 12 -7.10 1.60 -3.30
CA LEU A 12 -7.53 0.39 -2.57
C LEU A 12 -6.78 0.24 -1.24
N PHE A 13 -5.45 0.42 -1.23
CA PHE A 13 -4.66 0.32 0.01
C PHE A 13 -5.02 1.39 1.03
N ALA A 14 -5.26 2.63 0.59
CA ALA A 14 -5.69 3.70 1.48
C ALA A 14 -7.06 3.42 2.12
N ALA A 15 -7.99 2.79 1.38
CA ALA A 15 -9.28 2.37 1.92
C ALA A 15 -9.13 1.23 2.93
N GLN A 16 -8.37 0.19 2.59
CA GLN A 16 -8.16 -0.98 3.45
C GLN A 16 -7.41 -0.63 4.75
N ALA A 17 -6.44 0.29 4.70
CA ALA A 17 -5.69 0.71 5.88
C ALA A 17 -6.57 1.26 7.02
N LYS A 18 -7.73 1.85 6.70
CA LYS A 18 -8.65 2.38 7.71
C LYS A 18 -9.42 1.28 8.47
N GLU A 19 -9.53 0.09 7.88
CA GLU A 19 -10.42 -0.97 8.35
C GLU A 19 -9.66 -2.07 9.08
N VAL A 20 -8.45 -2.40 8.60
CA VAL A 20 -7.66 -3.53 9.09
C VAL A 20 -6.73 -3.14 10.24
N ASP A 21 -6.46 -4.09 11.13
CA ASP A 21 -5.57 -3.88 12.28
C ASP A 21 -4.11 -4.26 11.96
N VAL A 22 -3.88 -5.13 10.97
CA VAL A 22 -2.54 -5.63 10.59
C VAL A 22 -2.39 -5.63 9.07
N ILE A 23 -1.27 -5.08 8.59
CA ILE A 23 -0.87 -5.12 7.18
C ILE A 23 0.48 -5.83 7.08
N ILE A 24 0.56 -6.89 6.26
CA ILE A 24 1.80 -7.60 5.95
C ILE A 24 2.13 -7.35 4.49
N THR A 25 3.29 -6.74 4.21
CA THR A 25 3.73 -6.46 2.84
C THR A 25 4.79 -7.47 2.39
N THR A 26 4.62 -7.98 1.18
CA THR A 26 5.53 -8.99 0.59
C THR A 26 5.93 -8.66 -0.86
N ALA A 27 5.48 -7.52 -1.38
CA ALA A 27 5.74 -7.09 -2.74
C ALA A 27 7.24 -6.82 -2.94
N LEU A 28 7.90 -7.69 -3.71
CA LEU A 28 9.32 -7.59 -4.04
C LEU A 28 9.56 -7.99 -5.49
N ILE A 29 10.43 -7.25 -6.18
CA ILE A 29 10.94 -7.63 -7.49
C ILE A 29 12.45 -7.86 -7.32
N PRO A 30 13.00 -9.02 -7.73
CA PRO A 30 14.43 -9.29 -7.62
C PRO A 30 15.27 -8.18 -8.27
N ASN A 31 16.35 -7.79 -7.58
CA ASN A 31 17.29 -6.75 -8.00
C ASN A 31 16.67 -5.35 -8.21
N LYS A 32 15.49 -5.08 -7.63
CA LYS A 32 14.89 -3.75 -7.62
C LYS A 32 14.54 -3.34 -6.19
N PRO A 33 14.56 -2.03 -5.88
CA PRO A 33 13.98 -1.54 -4.65
C PRO A 33 12.51 -1.99 -4.54
N ALA A 34 12.10 -2.35 -3.32
CA ALA A 34 10.70 -2.67 -3.06
C ALA A 34 9.83 -1.44 -3.35
N PRO A 35 8.64 -1.63 -3.95
CA PRO A 35 7.73 -0.54 -4.23
C PRO A 35 7.16 0.05 -2.92
N LYS A 36 6.99 1.37 -2.89
CA LYS A 36 6.33 2.06 -1.77
C LYS A 36 4.82 2.02 -1.94
N LEU A 37 4.20 0.96 -1.44
CA LEU A 37 2.74 0.72 -1.56
C LEU A 37 1.96 1.20 -0.33
N VAL A 38 2.58 1.17 0.85
CA VAL A 38 2.01 1.67 2.10
C VAL A 38 2.72 2.97 2.47
N LEU A 39 2.01 4.10 2.34
CA LEU A 39 2.56 5.44 2.61
C LEU A 39 2.33 5.83 4.07
N ALA A 40 3.05 6.85 4.54
CA ALA A 40 2.92 7.37 5.91
C ALA A 40 1.48 7.81 6.23
N GLU A 41 0.78 8.40 5.25
CA GLU A 41 -0.63 8.78 5.37
C GLU A 41 -1.57 7.58 5.50
N HIS A 42 -1.26 6.43 4.88
CA HIS A 42 -2.05 5.21 5.04
C HIS A 42 -1.92 4.70 6.48
N VAL A 43 -0.69 4.63 7.00
CA VAL A 43 -0.42 4.18 8.39
C VAL A 43 -1.07 5.11 9.41
N ALA A 44 -0.98 6.43 9.20
CA ALA A 44 -1.61 7.42 10.07
C ALA A 44 -3.14 7.33 10.09
N SER A 45 -3.75 6.69 9.07
CA SER A 45 -5.19 6.46 9.00
C SER A 45 -5.66 5.15 9.63
N MET A 46 -4.72 4.28 10.04
CA MET A 46 -5.03 3.03 10.73
C MET A 46 -5.59 3.29 12.13
N LYS A 47 -6.25 2.29 12.70
CA LYS A 47 -6.70 2.34 14.10
C LYS A 47 -5.48 2.46 15.05
N PRO A 48 -5.55 3.29 16.11
CA PRO A 48 -4.48 3.44 17.10
C PRO A 48 -4.26 2.20 17.97
#